data_AF-A0A6C0EFE9-F1
#
_entry.id   AF-A0A6C0EFE9-F1
#
_cell.length_a   1.000
_cell.length_b   1.000
_cell.length_c   1.000
_cell.angle_alpha   90.00
_cell.angle_beta   90.00
_cell.angle_gamma   90.00
#
_symmetry.space_group_name_H-M   'P 1'
#
loop_
_entity.id
_entity.type
_entity.pdbx_description
1 polymer ?
#
loop_
_entity_poly.entity_id
_entity_poly.type
_entity_poly.pdbx_seq_one_letter_code
_entity_poly.pdbx_strand_id
1 'polypeptide(L)'
;MKDPDKIWEEANALKNDRYKWKMGLNHKDCNKEEFVQKMEKTYKYLKESSSTIFNNIIDEDNIEMDKLKYMLDMMRSMGEKKTTYEHASKEVGQRFADEYIKPLVDKLENEKKEKENMEQEKNDNKTSIEELEEVD
;
A
#
# COMPACT_ATOMS: atom_id res chain seq x y z
N MET A 1 -23.96 -7.50 7.38
CA MET A 1 -22.77 -6.77 6.89
C MET A 1 -21.71 -6.89 7.96
N LYS A 2 -20.43 -7.09 7.61
CA LYS A 2 -19.34 -7.07 8.60
C LYS A 2 -19.24 -5.65 9.16
N ASP A 3 -18.99 -5.53 10.45
CA ASP A 3 -18.91 -4.27 11.17
C ASP A 3 -17.51 -3.68 11.00
N PRO A 4 -17.35 -2.61 10.20
CA PRO A 4 -16.05 -2.01 9.95
C PRO A 4 -15.41 -1.44 11.21
N ASP A 5 -16.22 -1.03 12.19
CA ASP A 5 -15.76 -0.39 13.42
C ASP A 5 -15.12 -1.43 14.31
N LYS A 6 -15.79 -2.58 14.43
CA LYS A 6 -15.26 -3.73 15.16
C LYS A 6 -14.01 -4.32 14.51
N ILE A 7 -13.93 -4.34 13.17
CA ILE A 7 -12.68 -4.73 12.47
C ILE A 7 -11.55 -3.75 12.82
N TRP A 8 -11.82 -2.44 12.81
CA TRP A 8 -10.82 -1.42 13.12
C TRP A 8 -10.32 -1.53 14.57
N GLU A 9 -11.22 -1.71 15.53
CA GLU A 9 -10.89 -1.85 16.95
C GLU A 9 -10.00 -3.07 17.20
N GLU A 10 -10.42 -4.26 16.74
CA GLU A 10 -9.66 -5.49 16.96
C GLU A 10 -8.31 -5.47 16.19
N ALA A 11 -8.25 -4.87 15.00
CA ALA A 11 -7.00 -4.73 14.25
C ALA A 11 -5.98 -3.84 14.97
N ASN A 12 -6.41 -2.70 15.53
CA ASN A 12 -5.51 -1.83 16.30
C ASN A 12 -5.04 -2.48 17.60
N ALA A 13 -5.94 -3.18 18.29
CA ALA A 13 -5.59 -3.91 19.50
C ALA A 13 -4.57 -5.02 19.20
N LEU A 14 -4.80 -5.81 18.14
CA LEU A 14 -3.87 -6.85 17.70
C LEU A 14 -2.50 -6.29 17.30
N LYS A 15 -2.46 -5.16 16.57
CA LYS A 15 -1.20 -4.48 16.22
C LYS A 15 -0.40 -4.11 17.48
N ASN A 16 -1.06 -3.56 18.49
CA ASN A 16 -0.43 -3.19 19.75
C ASN A 16 0.07 -4.42 20.52
N ASP A 17 -0.72 -5.50 20.58
CA ASP A 17 -0.30 -6.73 21.26
C ASP A 17 0.86 -7.43 20.55
N ARG A 18 0.87 -7.45 19.22
CA ARG A 18 2.01 -7.93 18.44
C ARG A 18 3.26 -7.11 18.74
N TYR A 19 3.15 -5.80 18.78
CA TYR A 19 4.28 -4.93 19.12
C TYR A 19 4.83 -5.27 20.51
N LYS A 20 3.96 -5.39 21.52
CA LYS A 20 4.36 -5.76 22.88
C LYS A 20 4.98 -7.17 22.93
N TRP A 21 4.49 -8.11 22.15
CA TRP A 21 5.04 -9.46 22.04
C TRP A 21 6.44 -9.46 21.44
N LYS A 22 6.65 -8.75 20.32
CA LYS A 22 7.97 -8.60 19.71
C LYS A 22 8.98 -7.89 20.61
N MET A 23 8.51 -6.96 21.45
CA MET A 23 9.34 -6.26 22.44
C MET A 23 9.55 -7.07 23.74
N GLY A 24 8.98 -8.27 23.86
CA GLY A 24 9.10 -9.10 25.07
C GLY A 24 8.39 -8.53 26.30
N LEU A 25 7.47 -7.58 26.11
CA LEU A 25 6.75 -6.89 27.19
C LEU A 25 5.54 -7.69 27.68
N ASN A 26 4.80 -8.30 26.75
CA ASN A 26 3.65 -9.15 27.04
C ASN A 26 3.72 -10.41 26.18
N HIS A 27 3.19 -11.54 26.63
CA HIS A 27 3.27 -12.83 25.91
C HIS A 27 4.71 -13.32 25.64
N LYS A 28 5.69 -12.90 26.43
CA LYS A 28 7.13 -13.20 26.23
C LYS A 28 7.46 -14.70 26.26
N ASP A 29 6.59 -15.46 26.91
CA ASP A 29 6.61 -16.90 27.08
C ASP A 29 6.00 -17.65 25.89
N CYS A 30 5.29 -16.95 25.00
CA CYS A 30 4.72 -17.55 23.80
C CYS A 30 5.72 -17.55 22.64
N ASN A 31 5.84 -18.70 21.98
CA ASN A 31 6.37 -18.77 20.62
C ASN A 31 5.33 -18.23 19.61
N LYS A 32 5.70 -18.14 18.32
CA LYS A 32 4.82 -17.58 17.28
C LYS A 32 3.47 -18.32 17.19
N GLU A 33 3.49 -19.65 17.20
CA GLU A 33 2.27 -20.46 17.07
C GLU A 33 1.35 -20.29 18.26
N GLU A 34 1.91 -20.31 19.48
CA GLU A 34 1.16 -20.09 20.72
C GLU A 34 0.57 -18.68 20.78
N PHE A 35 1.34 -17.68 20.35
CA PHE A 35 0.86 -16.30 20.23
C PHE A 35 -0.31 -16.23 19.25
N VAL A 36 -0.17 -16.80 18.06
CA VAL A 36 -1.23 -16.81 17.03
C VAL A 36 -2.50 -17.47 17.57
N GLN A 37 -2.41 -18.66 18.17
CA GLN A 37 -3.58 -19.35 18.73
C GLN A 37 -4.28 -18.53 19.82
N LYS A 38 -3.50 -17.82 20.66
CA LYS A 38 -4.05 -16.93 21.69
C LYS A 38 -4.74 -15.73 21.07
N MET A 39 -4.13 -15.12 20.05
CA MET A 39 -4.69 -13.97 19.35
C MET A 39 -5.93 -14.34 18.52
N GLU A 40 -6.00 -15.53 17.94
CA GLU A 40 -7.21 -16.01 17.23
C GLU A 40 -8.41 -16.13 18.15
N LYS A 41 -8.20 -16.52 19.41
CA LYS A 41 -9.26 -16.56 20.43
C LYS A 41 -9.63 -15.16 20.92
N THR A 42 -8.64 -14.29 21.09
CA THR A 42 -8.82 -12.92 21.62
C THR A 42 -9.51 -12.00 20.61
N TYR A 43 -9.08 -12.07 19.35
CA TYR A 43 -9.55 -11.27 18.22
C TYR A 43 -10.34 -12.14 17.24
N LYS A 44 -11.26 -12.93 17.80
CA LYS A 44 -12.06 -13.91 17.06
C LYS A 44 -12.86 -13.25 15.94
N TYR A 45 -13.44 -12.09 16.20
CA TYR A 45 -14.23 -11.40 15.19
C TYR A 45 -13.37 -10.96 14.03
N LEU A 46 -12.18 -10.38 14.27
CA LEU A 46 -11.23 -10.02 13.23
C LEU A 46 -10.82 -11.24 12.42
N LYS A 47 -10.52 -12.37 13.07
CA LYS A 47 -10.14 -13.61 12.37
C LYS A 47 -11.25 -14.15 11.46
N GLU A 48 -12.50 -14.14 11.94
CA GLU A 48 -13.67 -14.63 11.20
C GLU A 48 -14.12 -13.65 10.11
N SER A 49 -14.03 -12.35 10.38
CA SER A 49 -14.46 -11.29 9.46
C SER A 49 -13.40 -10.95 8.42
N SER A 50 -12.11 -11.07 8.74
CA SER A 50 -11.01 -10.86 7.80
C SER A 50 -9.73 -11.56 8.26
N SER A 51 -9.63 -12.84 7.90
CA SER A 51 -8.43 -13.64 8.16
C SER A 51 -7.17 -13.07 7.50
N THR A 52 -7.31 -12.42 6.34
CA THR A 52 -6.20 -11.75 5.65
C THR A 52 -5.65 -10.60 6.49
N ILE A 53 -6.50 -9.70 7.00
CA ILE A 53 -6.04 -8.59 7.85
C ILE A 53 -5.38 -9.14 9.13
N PHE A 54 -5.99 -10.14 9.75
CA PHE A 54 -5.41 -10.80 10.93
C PHE A 54 -4.00 -11.34 10.65
N ASN A 55 -3.86 -12.14 9.59
CA ASN A 55 -2.58 -12.79 9.25
C ASN A 55 -1.53 -11.75 8.85
N ASN A 56 -1.88 -10.74 8.05
CA ASN A 56 -0.96 -9.67 7.68
C ASN A 56 -0.47 -8.92 8.92
N ILE A 57 -1.36 -8.67 9.90
CA ILE A 57 -0.92 -8.04 11.14
C ILE A 57 0.09 -8.93 11.86
N ILE A 58 -0.14 -10.24 11.96
CA ILE A 58 0.82 -11.17 12.60
C ILE A 58 2.16 -11.23 11.86
N ASP A 59 2.15 -11.31 10.54
CA ASP A 59 3.34 -11.64 9.75
C ASP A 59 4.16 -10.41 9.38
N GLU A 60 3.53 -9.28 9.07
CA GLU A 60 4.20 -8.08 8.56
C GLU A 60 4.63 -7.12 9.67
N ASP A 61 5.78 -6.49 9.51
CA ASP A 61 6.29 -5.50 10.47
C ASP A 61 5.73 -4.10 10.29
N ASN A 62 5.44 -3.73 9.04
CA ASN A 62 4.98 -2.40 8.69
C ASN A 62 3.58 -2.48 8.08
N ILE A 63 2.58 -2.67 8.94
CA ILE A 63 1.18 -2.63 8.49
C ILE A 63 0.76 -1.18 8.29
N GLU A 64 0.31 -0.89 7.08
CA GLU A 64 -0.22 0.42 6.66
C GLU A 64 -1.64 0.62 7.22
N MET A 65 -1.73 0.91 8.52
CA MET A 65 -3.01 1.08 9.22
C MET A 65 -3.86 2.21 8.64
N ASP A 66 -3.25 3.23 8.03
CA ASP A 66 -3.98 4.31 7.37
C ASP A 66 -4.76 3.83 6.14
N LYS A 67 -4.18 2.90 5.37
CA LYS A 67 -4.87 2.28 4.23
C LYS A 67 -5.98 1.35 4.69
N LEU A 68 -5.73 0.58 5.75
CA LEU A 68 -6.77 -0.22 6.38
C LEU A 68 -7.94 0.66 6.86
N LYS A 69 -7.63 1.76 7.54
CA LYS A 69 -8.64 2.72 8.01
C LYS A 69 -9.49 3.26 6.85
N TYR A 70 -8.84 3.67 5.77
CA TYR A 70 -9.52 4.16 4.58
C TYR A 70 -10.47 3.11 3.98
N MET A 71 -10.03 1.85 3.84
CA MET A 71 -10.88 0.77 3.34
C MET A 71 -12.12 0.54 4.23
N LEU A 72 -11.96 0.60 5.55
CA LEU A 72 -13.06 0.43 6.50
C LEU A 72 -14.03 1.63 6.49
N ASP A 73 -13.51 2.84 6.36
CA ASP A 73 -14.33 4.05 6.21
C ASP A 73 -15.19 3.98 4.92
N MET A 74 -14.64 3.44 3.83
CA MET A 74 -15.40 3.17 2.59
C MET A 74 -16.45 2.06 2.78
N MET A 75 -16.14 1.01 3.54
CA MET A 75 -17.14 -0.01 3.87
C MET A 75 -18.31 0.57 4.68
N ARG A 76 -18.02 1.50 5.60
CA ARG A 76 -19.03 2.21 6.38
C ARG A 76 -19.91 3.09 5.47
N SER A 77 -19.31 3.85 4.56
CA SER A 77 -20.06 4.74 3.64
C SER A 77 -21.01 3.98 2.69
N MET A 78 -20.63 2.78 2.27
CA MET A 78 -21.51 1.88 1.51
C MET A 78 -22.68 1.34 2.34
N GLY A 79 -22.45 0.99 3.61
CA GLY A 79 -23.49 0.50 4.52
C GLY A 79 -24.54 1.55 4.86
N GLU A 80 -24.14 2.82 4.92
CA GLU A 80 -25.00 3.99 5.17
C GLU A 80 -25.79 4.47 3.94
N LYS A 81 -25.74 3.76 2.80
CA LYS A 81 -26.33 4.14 1.50
C LYS A 81 -25.84 5.49 0.94
N LYS A 82 -24.70 6.02 1.39
CA LYS A 82 -24.13 7.28 0.85
C LYS A 82 -23.41 7.06 -0.49
N THR A 83 -23.01 5.83 -0.80
CA THR A 83 -22.20 5.50 -1.98
C THR A 83 -22.51 4.10 -2.49
N THR A 84 -22.55 3.89 -3.81
CA THR A 84 -22.73 2.55 -4.41
C THR A 84 -21.40 1.78 -4.43
N TYR A 85 -21.46 0.45 -4.42
CA TYR A 85 -20.27 -0.41 -4.52
C TYR A 85 -19.39 -0.07 -5.74
N GLU A 86 -20.02 0.23 -6.88
CA GLU A 86 -19.32 0.58 -8.11
C GLU A 86 -18.53 1.89 -7.95
N HIS A 87 -19.12 2.90 -7.30
CA HIS A 87 -18.44 4.17 -7.06
C HIS A 87 -17.28 4.00 -6.08
N ALA A 88 -17.50 3.30 -4.97
CA ALA A 88 -16.46 3.00 -3.99
C ALA A 88 -15.29 2.22 -4.62
N SER A 89 -15.60 1.23 -5.48
CA SER A 89 -14.57 0.45 -6.19
C SER A 89 -13.76 1.32 -7.15
N LYS A 90 -14.42 2.22 -7.89
CA LYS A 90 -13.74 3.16 -8.80
C LYS A 90 -12.81 4.12 -8.05
N GLU A 91 -13.27 4.69 -6.94
CA GLU A 91 -12.49 5.64 -6.16
C GLU A 91 -11.25 4.99 -5.54
N VAL A 92 -11.41 3.80 -4.95
CA VAL A 92 -10.30 3.02 -4.42
C VAL A 92 -9.32 2.65 -5.54
N GLY A 93 -9.82 2.12 -6.66
CA GLY A 93 -8.99 1.74 -7.80
C GLY A 93 -8.19 2.92 -8.38
N GLN A 94 -8.82 4.09 -8.52
CA GLN A 94 -8.16 5.30 -9.00
C GLN A 94 -7.05 5.73 -8.04
N ARG A 95 -7.28 5.67 -6.73
CA ARG A 95 -6.26 6.01 -5.73
C ARG A 95 -5.05 5.08 -5.81
N PHE A 96 -5.26 3.77 -5.99
CA PHE A 96 -4.16 2.83 -6.20
C PHE A 96 -3.40 3.10 -7.50
N ALA A 97 -4.09 3.42 -8.59
CA ALA A 97 -3.44 3.79 -9.84
C ALA A 97 -2.59 5.07 -9.66
N ASP A 98 -3.12 6.05 -8.94
CA ASP A 98 -2.43 7.32 -8.70
C ASP A 98 -1.22 7.17 -7.76
N GLU A 99 -1.30 6.31 -6.74
CA GLU A 99 -0.22 6.12 -5.76
C GLU A 99 0.90 5.21 -6.29
N TYR A 100 0.57 4.22 -7.13
CA TYR A 100 1.53 3.17 -7.53
C TYR A 100 1.85 3.13 -9.02
N ILE A 101 0.91 3.47 -9.91
CA ILE A 101 1.10 3.35 -11.35
C ILE A 101 1.59 4.66 -11.96
N LYS A 102 0.96 5.79 -11.61
CA LYS A 102 1.39 7.12 -12.10
C LYS A 102 2.87 7.41 -11.85
N PRO A 103 3.44 7.20 -10.64
CA PRO A 103 4.86 7.47 -10.41
C PRO A 103 5.79 6.64 -11.31
N LEU A 104 5.39 5.41 -11.66
CA LEU A 104 6.16 4.55 -12.55
C LEU A 104 6.06 5.01 -14.01
N VAL A 105 4.87 5.40 -14.45
CA VAL A 105 4.64 5.96 -15.80
C VAL A 105 5.38 7.27 -15.95
N ASP A 106 5.27 8.18 -14.98
CA ASP A 106 5.95 9.47 -14.99
C ASP A 106 7.47 9.30 -15.04
N LYS A 107 8.00 8.32 -14.29
CA LYS A 107 9.43 7.98 -14.34
C LYS A 107 9.86 7.46 -15.71
N LEU A 108 9.08 6.56 -16.30
CA LEU A 108 9.37 6.02 -17.64
C LEU A 108 9.31 7.11 -18.73
N GLU A 109 8.35 8.03 -18.65
CA GLU A 109 8.24 9.14 -19.59
C GLU A 109 9.39 10.13 -19.44
N ASN A 110 9.81 10.43 -18.21
CA ASN A 110 10.95 11.30 -17.97
C ASN A 110 12.27 10.66 -18.46
N GLU A 111 12.50 9.37 -18.18
CA GLU A 111 13.66 8.64 -18.71
C GLU A 111 13.69 8.61 -20.23
N LYS A 112 12.51 8.55 -20.88
CA LYS A 112 12.41 8.59 -22.33
C LYS A 112 12.75 9.98 -22.89
N LYS A 113 12.22 11.05 -22.28
CA LYS A 113 12.53 12.44 -22.66
C LYS A 113 14.01 12.77 -22.46
N GLU A 114 14.63 12.29 -21.38
CA GLU A 114 16.07 12.49 -21.14
C GLU A 114 16.92 11.83 -22.22
N LYS A 115 16.55 10.61 -22.66
CA LYS A 115 17.23 9.92 -23.76
C LYS A 115 17.06 10.63 -25.10
N GLU A 116 15.84 11.08 -25.40
CA GLU A 116 15.55 11.84 -26.63
C GLU A 116 16.34 13.16 -26.66
N ASN A 117 16.43 13.89 -25.54
CA ASN A 117 17.24 15.10 -25.44
C ASN A 117 18.74 14.82 -25.60
N MET A 118 19.26 13.74 -24.99
CA MET A 118 20.66 13.35 -25.15
C MET A 118 21.01 12.91 -26.59
N GLU A 119 20.09 12.27 -27.30
CA GLU A 119 20.26 11.92 -28.71
C GLU A 119 20.23 13.16 -29.61
N GLN A 120 19.39 14.14 -29.28
CA GLN A 120 19.30 15.39 -30.02
C GLN A 120 20.56 16.25 -29.83
N GLU A 121 21.06 16.40 -28.60
CA GLU A 121 22.32 17.09 -28.32
C GLU A 121 23.53 16.43 -29.02
N LYS A 122 23.55 15.10 -29.12
CA LYS A 122 24.61 14.38 -29.85
C LYS A 122 24.55 14.62 -31.35
N ASN A 123 23.36 14.70 -31.92
CA ASN A 123 23.20 15.00 -33.34
C ASN A 123 23.57 16.45 -33.65
N ASP A 124 23.13 17.41 -32.82
CA ASP A 124 23.45 18.83 -32.99
C ASP A 124 24.96 19.11 -32.90
N ASN A 125 25.67 18.45 -31.96
CA ASN A 125 27.13 18.54 -31.86
C ASN A 125 27.83 17.90 -33.06
N LYS A 126 27.31 16.80 -33.61
CA LYS A 126 27.89 16.12 -34.76
C LYS A 126 27.78 16.97 -36.03
N THR A 127 26.61 17.58 -36.27
CA THR A 127 26.40 18.49 -37.40
C THR A 127 27.31 19.72 -37.31
N SER A 128 27.49 20.28 -36.10
CA SER A 128 28.38 21.43 -35.88
C SER A 128 29.87 21.13 -36.17
N ILE A 129 30.31 19.88 -35.98
CA ILE A 129 31.68 19.44 -36.27
C ILE A 129 31.87 19.20 -37.78
N GLU A 130 30.90 18.57 -38.44
CA GLU A 130 30.93 18.32 -39.89
C GLU A 130 30.92 19.64 -40.70
N GLU A 131 30.19 20.66 -40.24
CA GLU A 131 30.18 21.99 -40.87
C GLU A 131 31.49 22.77 -40.72
N LEU A 132 32.35 22.42 -39.74
CA LEU A 132 33.67 23.03 -39.55
C LEU A 132 34.76 22.37 -40.39
N GLU A 133 34.60 21.09 -40.76
CA GLU A 133 35.56 20.35 -41.58
C GLU A 133 35.40 20.58 -43.09
N GLU A 134 34.26 21.11 -43.57
CA GLU A 134 34.02 21.43 -44.99
C GLU A 134 34.53 22.83 -45.42
N VAL A 135 35.12 23.62 -44.52
CA VAL A 135 35.55 25.02 -44.78
C VAL A 135 37.08 25.20 -44.91
N ASP A 136 37.86 24.12 -44.85
CA ASP A 136 39.31 24.10 -45.11
C ASP A 136 39.67 23.42 -46.46
#